data_AF-A0A0C3PLI0-F1
#
_entry.id   AF-A0A0C3PLI0-F1
#
_cell.length_a   1.000
_cell.length_b   1.000
_cell.length_c   1.000
_cell.angle_alpha   90.00
_cell.angle_beta   90.00
_cell.angle_gamma   90.00
#
_symmetry.space_group_name_H-M   'P 1'
#
loop_
_entity.id
_entity.type
_entity.pdbx_description
1 polymer ?
#
loop_
_entity_poly.entity_id
_entity_poly.type
_entity_poly.pdbx_seq_one_letter_code
_entity_poly.pdbx_strand_id
1 'polypeptide(L)'
;DELLKLHCEANTLYWAKVLLAMTYEFIYSAISSAEHPPLFEIPKLRFVEAGLALAHSQSKGPGPINPKLSGMASGMYLLEEKIEGGHVVFKKFIHNMDCGPSLDEYEDAHNV
;
A
#
# COMPACT_ATOMS: atom_id res chain seq x y z
N ASP A 1 3.19 0.17 21.04
CA ASP A 1 2.24 -0.68 20.31
C ASP A 1 2.06 -0.20 18.86
N GLU A 2 1.64 1.05 18.64
CA GLU A 2 1.48 1.65 17.28
C GLU A 2 2.71 1.57 16.36
N LEU A 3 3.93 1.72 16.90
CA LEU A 3 5.18 1.53 16.13
C LEU A 3 5.28 0.13 15.51
N LEU A 4 4.89 -0.89 16.28
CA LEU A 4 4.93 -2.28 15.83
C LEU A 4 3.87 -2.52 14.74
N LYS A 5 2.69 -1.89 14.86
CA LYS A 5 1.63 -1.95 13.85
C LYS A 5 2.06 -1.35 12.53
N LEU A 6 2.61 -0.13 12.55
CA LEU A 6 3.10 0.54 11.34
C LEU A 6 4.26 -0.22 10.69
N HIS A 7 5.15 -0.81 11.49
CA HIS A 7 6.19 -1.70 10.97
C HIS A 7 5.61 -2.97 10.33
N CYS A 8 4.57 -3.55 10.95
CA CYS A 8 3.85 -4.68 10.38
C CYS A 8 3.19 -4.32 9.04
N GLU A 9 2.50 -3.17 8.97
CA GLU A 9 1.86 -2.64 7.75
C GLU A 9 2.88 -2.46 6.62
N ALA A 10 4.02 -1.82 6.91
CA ALA A 10 5.10 -1.61 5.95
C ALA A 10 5.67 -2.95 5.43
N ASN A 11 5.84 -3.94 6.31
CA ASN A 11 6.27 -5.28 5.91
C ASN A 11 5.21 -6.02 5.10
N THR A 12 3.93 -5.87 5.42
CA THR A 12 2.84 -6.43 4.63
C THR A 12 2.89 -5.91 3.19
N LEU A 13 3.08 -4.60 2.99
CA LEU A 13 3.25 -4.01 1.66
C LEU A 13 4.49 -4.56 0.93
N TYR A 14 5.61 -4.72 1.65
CA TYR A 14 6.82 -5.34 1.08
C TYR A 14 6.55 -6.77 0.60
N TRP A 15 5.94 -7.61 1.44
CA TRP A 15 5.61 -8.99 1.08
C TRP A 15 4.60 -9.05 -0.07
N ALA A 16 3.60 -8.17 -0.07
CA ALA A 16 2.62 -8.08 -1.15
C ALA A 16 3.29 -7.78 -2.51
N LYS A 17 4.28 -6.87 -2.54
CA LYS A 17 5.08 -6.60 -3.75
C LYS A 17 5.83 -7.84 -4.24
N VAL A 18 6.50 -8.55 -3.35
CA VAL A 18 7.25 -9.76 -3.69
C VAL A 18 6.32 -10.86 -4.19
N LEU A 19 5.17 -11.06 -3.54
CA LEU A 19 4.16 -12.02 -3.96
C LEU A 19 3.61 -11.69 -5.35
N LEU A 20 3.30 -10.42 -5.64
CA LEU A 20 2.84 -10.01 -6.96
C LEU A 20 3.89 -10.28 -8.05
N ALA A 21 5.16 -10.00 -7.78
CA ALA A 21 6.25 -10.33 -8.70
C ALA A 21 6.33 -11.83 -8.96
N MET A 22 6.28 -12.65 -7.91
CA MET A 22 6.24 -14.11 -8.03
C MET A 22 5.02 -14.59 -8.82
N THR A 23 3.85 -13.98 -8.62
CA THR A 23 2.62 -14.28 -9.37
C THR A 23 2.80 -14.01 -10.87
N TYR A 24 3.42 -12.88 -11.24
CA TYR A 24 3.69 -12.60 -12.66
C TYR A 24 4.68 -13.59 -13.27
N GLU A 25 5.76 -13.94 -12.57
CA GLU A 25 6.70 -14.97 -13.05
C GLU A 25 6.00 -16.32 -13.27
N PHE A 26 5.13 -16.72 -12.34
CA PHE A 26 4.32 -17.92 -12.50
C PHE A 26 3.40 -17.84 -13.71
N ILE A 27 2.67 -16.73 -13.88
CA ILE A 27 1.77 -16.50 -15.01
C ILE A 27 2.53 -16.60 -16.34
N TYR A 28 3.67 -15.91 -16.47
CA TYR A 28 4.44 -15.93 -17.72
C TYR A 28 5.04 -17.31 -18.01
N SER A 29 5.50 -18.02 -16.98
CA SER A 29 5.94 -19.41 -17.12
C SER A 29 4.81 -20.32 -17.63
N ALA A 30 3.61 -20.19 -17.07
CA ALA A 30 2.44 -20.96 -17.51
C ALA A 30 2.05 -20.65 -18.96
N ILE A 31 2.05 -19.37 -19.36
CA ILE A 31 1.77 -18.95 -20.75
C ILE A 31 2.83 -19.51 -21.71
N SER A 32 4.10 -19.46 -21.34
CA SER A 32 5.19 -19.97 -22.19
C SER A 32 5.09 -21.48 -22.44
N SER A 33 4.45 -22.21 -21.54
CA SER A 33 4.22 -23.65 -21.63
C SER A 33 2.88 -24.02 -22.28
N ALA A 34 2.01 -23.05 -22.57
CA ALA A 34 0.70 -23.28 -23.15
C ALA A 34 0.77 -23.43 -24.67
N GLU A 35 -0.09 -24.27 -25.24
CA GLU A 35 -0.19 -24.44 -26.70
C GLU A 35 -0.61 -23.14 -27.42
N HIS A 36 -1.45 -22.35 -26.76
CA HIS A 36 -1.95 -21.08 -27.26
C HIS A 36 -1.89 -20.00 -26.16
N PRO A 37 -1.52 -18.75 -26.51
CA PRO A 37 -1.53 -17.65 -25.56
C PRO A 37 -2.97 -17.26 -25.16
N PRO A 38 -3.16 -16.54 -24.05
CA PRO A 38 -4.47 -16.01 -23.67
C PRO A 38 -5.01 -15.05 -24.75
N LEU A 39 -6.33 -15.06 -24.95
CA LEU A 39 -7.03 -14.15 -25.89
C LEU A 39 -7.17 -12.71 -25.36
N PHE A 40 -6.51 -12.40 -24.26
CA PHE A 40 -6.56 -11.09 -23.61
C PHE A 40 -5.17 -10.71 -23.11
N GLU A 41 -4.92 -9.40 -23.02
CA GLU A 41 -3.72 -8.88 -22.38
C GLU A 41 -3.83 -8.99 -20.87
N ILE A 42 -2.81 -9.56 -20.24
CA ILE A 42 -2.75 -9.62 -18.78
C ILE A 42 -2.37 -8.24 -18.26
N PRO A 43 -3.20 -7.60 -17.42
CA PRO A 43 -2.87 -6.30 -16.85
C PRO A 43 -1.59 -6.36 -16.03
N LYS A 44 -0.75 -5.33 -16.15
CA LYS A 44 0.45 -5.15 -15.32
C LYS A 44 0.09 -4.27 -14.13
N LEU A 45 -0.14 -4.91 -12.99
CA LEU A 45 -0.47 -4.30 -11.72
C LEU A 45 0.81 -4.03 -10.92
N ARG A 46 0.74 -3.08 -10.00
CA ARG A 46 1.78 -2.81 -9.01
C ARG A 46 1.13 -2.32 -7.72
N PHE A 47 1.80 -2.55 -6.59
CA PHE A 47 1.49 -1.81 -5.37
C PHE A 47 2.10 -0.40 -5.44
N VAL A 48 1.53 0.54 -4.68
CA VAL A 48 2.08 1.88 -4.51
C VAL A 48 3.46 1.82 -3.83
N GLU A 49 4.30 2.82 -4.10
CA GLU A 49 5.48 3.03 -3.28
C GLU A 49 5.10 3.54 -1.90
N ALA A 50 5.72 3.00 -0.86
CA ALA A 50 5.39 3.33 0.52
C ALA A 50 6.63 3.32 1.41
N GLY A 51 6.61 4.11 2.48
CA GLY A 51 7.72 4.21 3.43
C GLY A 51 7.29 4.76 4.78
N LEU A 52 8.07 4.42 5.81
CA LEU A 52 7.87 4.95 7.16
C LEU A 52 8.56 6.32 7.29
N ALA A 53 7.81 7.33 7.70
CA ALA A 53 8.31 8.67 7.97
C ALA A 53 8.28 8.96 9.48
N LEU A 54 9.40 9.45 10.01
CA LEU A 54 9.53 9.92 11.38
C LEU A 54 9.47 11.46 11.39
N ALA A 55 8.46 12.00 12.05
CA ALA A 55 8.35 13.43 12.28
C ALA A 55 9.09 13.79 13.57
N HIS A 56 9.95 14.80 13.51
CA HIS A 56 10.66 15.33 14.67
C HIS A 56 10.17 16.73 15.00
N SER A 57 9.84 16.99 16.26
CA SER A 57 9.56 18.35 16.73
C SER A 57 10.83 18.98 17.29
N GLN A 58 11.12 20.21 16.91
CA GLN A 58 12.10 21.02 17.64
C GLN A 58 11.39 21.69 18.80
N SER A 59 11.91 21.54 20.02
CA SER A 59 11.41 22.28 21.18
C SER A 59 11.73 23.77 20.97
N LYS A 60 10.72 24.55 20.58
CA LYS A 60 10.82 26.01 20.53
C LYS A 60 10.72 26.59 21.96
N GLY A 61 11.67 26.25 22.82
CA GLY A 61 11.85 26.93 24.09
C GLY A 61 12.81 28.11 23.93
N PRO A 62 12.55 29.30 24.51
CA PRO A 62 13.52 30.38 24.56
C PRO A 62 14.57 30.03 25.63
N GLY A 63 15.57 29.25 25.26
CA GLY A 63 16.65 28.83 26.15
C GLY A 63 17.93 28.55 25.36
N PRO A 64 19.10 28.60 26.02
CA PRO A 64 20.39 28.44 25.34
C PRO A 64 20.40 27.14 24.55
N ILE A 65 20.79 27.25 23.28
CA ILE A 65 20.82 26.18 22.28
C ILE A 65 21.81 25.13 22.79
N ASN A 66 21.31 24.12 23.51
CA ASN A 66 22.06 22.93 23.84
C ASN A 66 21.99 22.00 22.61
N PRO A 67 23.08 21.78 21.86
CA PRO A 67 23.08 20.93 20.66
C PRO A 67 22.86 19.43 20.95
N LYS A 68 22.58 19.07 22.22
CA LYS A 68 22.42 17.68 22.68
C LYS A 68 20.97 17.22 22.85
N LEU A 69 19.98 18.10 22.66
CA LEU A 69 18.58 17.67 22.65
C LEU A 69 18.18 17.29 21.22
N SER A 70 18.66 16.13 20.79
CA SER A 70 18.18 15.45 19.59
C SER A 70 16.65 15.45 19.62
N GLY A 71 16.01 16.08 18.63
CA GLY A 71 14.56 16.28 18.60
C GLY A 71 13.83 14.96 18.79
N MET A 72 13.05 14.84 19.86
CA MET A 72 12.23 13.67 20.11
C MET A 72 11.24 13.50 18.94
N ALA A 73 11.15 12.28 18.41
CA ALA A 73 10.19 11.97 17.36
C ALA A 73 8.77 12.28 17.89
N SER A 74 8.08 13.21 17.22
CA SER A 74 6.74 13.66 17.57
C SER A 74 5.66 12.83 16.90
N GLY A 75 6.01 12.04 15.89
CA GLY A 75 5.07 11.15 15.20
C GLY A 75 5.78 10.20 14.24
N MET A 76 5.08 9.14 13.86
CA MET A 76 5.49 8.23 12.80
C MET A 76 4.29 7.94 11.90
N TYR A 77 4.53 7.89 10.60
CA TYR A 77 3.49 7.75 9.59
C TYR A 77 3.93 6.76 8.52
N LEU A 78 2.97 6.00 7.98
CA LEU A 78 3.16 5.34 6.70
C LEU A 78 2.78 6.32 5.60
N LEU A 79 3.72 6.62 4.71
CA LEU A 79 3.49 7.46 3.54
C LEU A 79 3.37 6.56 2.32
N GLU A 80 2.39 6.82 1.48
CA GLU A 80 2.14 6.08 0.24
C GLU A 80 2.14 7.05 -0.96
N GLU A 81 2.48 6.53 -2.13
CA GLU A 81 2.38 7.24 -3.40
C GLU A 81 0.93 7.71 -3.63
N LYS A 82 0.77 8.99 -3.93
CA LYS A 82 -0.54 9.55 -4.23
C LYS A 82 -1.04 9.05 -5.59
N ILE A 83 -2.19 8.39 -5.58
CA ILE A 83 -2.94 8.07 -6.79
C ILE A 83 -3.80 9.28 -7.16
N GLU A 84 -3.59 9.83 -8.36
CA GLU A 84 -4.38 10.96 -8.85
C GLU A 84 -5.83 10.56 -9.17
N GLY A 85 -6.77 11.49 -8.99
CA GLY A 85 -8.22 11.25 -9.20
C GLY A 85 -9.02 10.98 -7.92
N GLY A 86 -8.35 10.74 -6.80
CA GLY A 86 -8.98 10.62 -5.48
C GLY A 86 -9.99 9.48 -5.37
N HIS A 87 -11.01 9.64 -4.52
CA HIS A 87 -12.01 8.59 -4.24
C HIS A 87 -12.83 8.20 -5.47
N VAL A 88 -12.98 9.08 -6.47
CA VAL A 88 -13.79 8.82 -7.65
C VAL A 88 -13.18 7.73 -8.54
N VAL A 89 -11.85 7.59 -8.52
CA VAL A 89 -11.13 6.60 -9.35
C VAL A 89 -10.65 5.39 -8.55
N PHE A 90 -10.67 5.45 -7.22
CA PHE A 90 -10.28 4.33 -6.39
C PHE A 90 -11.42 3.31 -6.32
N LYS A 91 -11.22 2.15 -6.95
CA LYS A 91 -12.18 1.04 -6.94
C LYS A 91 -11.61 -0.15 -6.19
N LYS A 92 -12.36 -0.66 -5.21
CA LYS A 92 -12.06 -1.91 -4.52
C LYS A 92 -12.63 -3.07 -5.34
N PHE A 93 -11.77 -3.89 -5.92
CA PHE A 93 -12.19 -5.00 -6.76
C PHE A 93 -12.51 -6.28 -5.97
N ILE A 94 -11.89 -6.51 -4.82
CA ILE A 94 -12.05 -7.73 -4.02
C ILE A 94 -12.18 -7.33 -2.54
N HIS A 95 -13.12 -7.94 -1.82
CA HIS A 95 -13.32 -7.71 -0.39
C HIS A 95 -12.44 -8.64 0.45
N ASN A 96 -12.12 -8.27 1.70
CA ASN A 96 -11.28 -9.12 2.55
C ASN A 96 -12.03 -10.35 3.10
N MET A 97 -13.36 -10.34 3.02
CA MET A 97 -14.24 -11.41 3.50
C MET A 97 -14.68 -12.36 2.38
N ASP A 98 -14.51 -11.98 1.12
CA ASP A 98 -14.95 -12.75 -0.05
C ASP A 98 -14.01 -12.51 -1.23
N CYS A 99 -13.64 -13.60 -1.92
CA CYS A 99 -12.80 -13.56 -3.11
C CYS A 99 -13.57 -13.25 -4.40
N GLY A 100 -14.90 -13.16 -4.33
CA GLY A 100 -15.74 -12.67 -5.42
C GLY A 100 -15.41 -11.22 -5.79
N PRO A 101 -15.36 -10.87 -7.09
CA PRO A 101 -15.13 -9.51 -7.51
C PRO A 101 -16.33 -8.62 -7.14
N SER A 102 -16.07 -7.47 -6.53
CA SER A 102 -17.05 -6.40 -6.31
C SER A 102 -17.31 -5.70 -7.64
N LEU A 103 -18.20 -6.28 -8.44
CA LEU A 103 -18.58 -5.79 -9.76
C LEU A 103 -19.68 -4.73 -9.73
N ASP A 104 -20.29 -4.49 -8.58
CA ASP A 104 -21.39 -3.53 -8.47
C ASP A 104 -20.91 -2.10 -8.67
N GLU A 105 -21.41 -1.47 -9.74
CA GLU A 105 -21.33 -0.02 -9.96
C GLU A 105 -22.43 0.73 -9.19
N TYR A 106 -23.21 0.02 -8.35
CA TYR A 106 -24.43 0.51 -7.70
C TYR A 106 -24.66 -0.03 -6.28
N GLU A 107 -23.62 -0.33 -5.51
CA GLU A 107 -23.80 -0.32 -4.05
C GLU A 107 -23.67 1.11 -3.57
N ASP A 108 -24.79 1.84 -3.67
CA ASP A 108 -25.03 2.99 -2.81
C ASP A 108 -24.69 2.53 -1.38
N ALA A 109 -23.75 3.25 -0.76
CA ALA A 109 -23.56 3.14 0.66
C ALA A 109 -24.93 3.21 1.34
N HIS A 110 -25.19 2.26 2.24
CA HIS A 110 -26.36 2.11 3.13
C HIS A 110 -27.38 1.03 2.72
N ASN A 111 -27.33 -0.09 3.47
CA ASN A 111 -28.43 -0.87 4.09
C ASN A 111 -27.81 -2.23 4.49
N VAL A 112 -27.66 -2.68 5.74
CA VAL A 112 -28.33 -2.46 7.04
C VAL A 112 -27.29 -2.64 8.15
#